data_AF-A0AAW4FCG4-F1
#
_entry.id   AF-A0AAW4FCG4-F1
#
_cell.length_a   1.000
_cell.length_b   1.000
_cell.length_c   1.000
_cell.angle_alpha   90.00
_cell.angle_beta   90.00
_cell.angle_gamma   90.00
#
_symmetry.space_group_name_H-M   'P 1'
#
loop_
_entity.id
_entity.type
_entity.pdbx_description
1 polymer ?
#
loop_
_entity_poly.entity_id
_entity_poly.type
_entity_poly.pdbx_seq_one_letter_code
_entity_poly.pdbx_strand_id
1 'polypeptide(L)'
;MTNSLMLASSHILLAGSISNATENALIDRAHEFVDAFVEEVLKAGGGFVIYVAAEPVNSDNKPLLFDWTVARAIDKLLPDDSQQVRLKIVASQERLQSKANPEQRRLLLGMIARGVAELVPLEEEVLTGGNVGDEQIEHATAMVALGGGKGVLDRARKMSKRQLPVLPLDLQLGANSEDGKGAIGILKSFQTTPLTYMPNSGNKVIKTLTALSLQDPVMSISDISKRIVKIFYEEELARVQALPPDVLVLTALDVELAAAKQAFGIAEDAEHTTTENGLHIWKTPVSKRSGKTASCVLACFAGAGNVDAASVTSMLLGELRPANVMMLGIAAGLRDKCALGEVVIAERVVAYEGATFLEEGRVENRPEISRLSMRVRQDVTFPTGRHSNFALQKVIEHWVLNFPTKWRRVPSSKESCRRQPLLLVVKSFFEIPINSWACVSFTVRLKLQKWKAQDFSLHAPTLANQC
;
A
#
# COMPACT_ATOMS: atom_id res chain seq x y z
N MET A 1 19.56 -8.68 -11.17
CA MET A 1 18.65 -8.78 -10.01
C MET A 1 18.27 -7.36 -9.65
N THR A 2 16.98 -7.05 -9.64
CA THR A 2 16.42 -5.71 -9.47
C THR A 2 16.83 -5.10 -8.12
N ASN A 3 17.70 -4.09 -8.14
CA ASN A 3 17.93 -3.16 -7.03
C ASN A 3 16.63 -2.40 -6.74
N SER A 4 15.68 -3.07 -6.08
CA SER A 4 14.58 -2.38 -5.41
C SER A 4 15.24 -1.58 -4.29
N LEU A 5 15.19 -0.26 -4.35
CA LEU A 5 15.54 0.62 -3.24
C LEU A 5 14.52 0.32 -2.12
N MET A 6 14.80 -0.71 -1.32
CA MET A 6 13.86 -1.31 -0.35
C MET A 6 13.37 -0.29 0.68
N LEU A 7 14.16 0.75 0.96
CA LEU A 7 13.89 1.79 1.94
C LEU A 7 13.92 3.20 1.33
N ALA A 8 13.66 3.35 0.02
CA ALA A 8 13.83 4.61 -0.73
C ALA A 8 13.24 5.88 -0.07
N SER A 9 12.15 5.74 0.67
CA SER A 9 11.43 6.84 1.33
C SER A 9 11.57 6.82 2.86
N SER A 10 12.39 5.93 3.41
CA SER A 10 12.50 5.73 4.85
C SER A 10 13.67 6.50 5.44
N HIS A 11 13.42 7.21 6.54
CA HIS A 11 14.45 7.84 7.35
C HIS A 11 14.42 7.21 8.75
N ILE A 12 15.52 6.57 9.15
CA ILE A 12 15.62 5.84 10.41
C ILE A 12 16.19 6.76 11.48
N LEU A 13 15.51 6.84 12.62
CA LEU A 13 16.04 7.45 13.83
C LEU A 13 16.81 6.39 14.64
N LEU A 14 18.11 6.58 14.81
CA LEU A 14 18.89 5.79 15.75
C LEU A 14 18.93 6.53 17.09
N ALA A 15 18.06 6.13 18.03
CA ALA A 15 17.97 6.78 19.34
C ALA A 15 18.71 5.95 20.38
N GLY A 16 19.71 6.57 21.01
CA GLY A 16 20.56 5.88 21.94
C GLY A 16 21.57 6.81 22.61
N SER A 17 21.99 6.43 23.81
CA SER A 17 23.15 7.02 24.48
C SER A 17 23.81 5.98 25.37
N ILE A 18 25.04 6.22 25.76
CA ILE A 18 25.86 5.29 26.51
C ILE A 18 26.18 5.89 27.88
N SER A 19 26.07 5.08 28.92
CA SER A 19 26.51 5.38 30.28
C SER A 19 28.02 5.52 30.34
N ASN A 20 28.51 6.48 31.12
CA ASN A 20 29.95 6.65 31.34
C ASN A 20 30.60 5.47 32.08
N ALA A 21 29.79 4.60 32.73
CA ALA A 21 30.26 3.40 33.40
C ALA A 21 30.33 2.16 32.48
N THR A 22 29.97 2.29 31.21
CA THR A 22 29.96 1.18 30.25
C THR A 22 31.38 0.77 29.87
N GLU A 23 31.64 -0.54 29.78
CA GLU A 23 32.92 -1.06 29.34
C GLU A 23 33.23 -0.68 27.89
N ASN A 24 34.47 -0.27 27.61
CA ASN A 24 34.91 0.17 26.28
C ASN A 24 34.62 -0.84 25.17
N ALA A 25 34.70 -2.15 25.46
CA ALA A 25 34.41 -3.18 24.47
C ALA A 25 32.94 -3.14 23.98
N LEU A 26 31.99 -2.80 24.85
CA LEU A 26 30.58 -2.64 24.47
C LEU A 26 30.36 -1.33 23.72
N ILE A 27 31.08 -0.27 24.09
CA ILE A 27 31.06 1.02 23.37
C ILE A 27 31.55 0.82 21.94
N ASP A 28 32.69 0.17 21.76
CA ASP A 28 33.28 -0.12 20.46
C ASP A 28 32.35 -0.97 19.60
N ARG A 29 31.74 -2.00 20.19
CA ARG A 29 30.74 -2.82 19.51
C ARG A 29 29.51 -2.02 19.07
N ALA A 30 29.03 -1.11 19.91
CA ALA A 30 27.88 -0.27 19.59
C ALA A 30 28.17 0.62 18.37
N HIS A 31 29.36 1.25 18.31
CA HIS A 31 29.76 2.08 17.18
C HIS A 31 30.07 1.26 15.92
N GLU A 32 30.68 0.08 16.05
CA GLU A 32 30.86 -0.86 14.94
C GLU A 32 29.52 -1.27 14.33
N PHE A 33 28.51 -1.53 15.18
CA PHE A 33 27.15 -1.78 14.73
C PHE A 33 26.55 -0.57 14.01
N VAL A 34 26.68 0.63 14.55
CA VAL A 34 26.14 1.85 13.93
C VAL A 34 26.76 2.06 12.54
N ASP A 35 28.07 1.91 12.40
CA ASP A 35 28.76 2.03 11.12
C ASP A 35 28.23 1.01 10.09
N ALA A 36 28.18 -0.27 10.47
CA ALA A 36 27.67 -1.33 9.60
C ALA A 36 26.16 -1.15 9.27
N PHE A 37 25.38 -0.64 10.23
CA PHE A 37 23.96 -0.39 10.05
C PHE A 37 23.70 0.76 9.09
N VAL A 38 24.47 1.86 9.19
CA VAL A 38 24.40 2.97 8.24
C VAL A 38 24.70 2.50 6.82
N GLU A 39 25.74 1.68 6.66
CA GLU A 39 26.11 1.13 5.35
C GLU A 39 24.96 0.34 4.72
N GLU A 40 24.34 -0.58 5.45
CA GLU A 40 23.26 -1.42 4.94
C GLU A 40 21.96 -0.63 4.68
N VAL A 41 21.65 0.39 5.49
CA VAL A 41 20.49 1.27 5.27
C VAL A 41 20.67 2.12 4.01
N LEU A 42 21.87 2.69 3.80
CA LEU A 42 22.16 3.47 2.58
C LEU A 42 22.13 2.59 1.33
N LYS A 43 22.69 1.37 1.39
CA LYS A 43 22.59 0.39 0.29
C LYS A 43 21.14 0.06 -0.07
N ALA A 44 20.26 -0.01 0.93
CA ALA A 44 18.82 -0.20 0.73
C ALA A 44 18.09 1.07 0.25
N GLY A 45 18.78 2.21 0.12
CA GLY A 45 18.21 3.48 -0.29
C GLY A 45 17.51 4.26 0.81
N GLY A 46 17.71 3.91 2.07
CA GLY A 46 17.19 4.67 3.22
C GLY A 46 18.06 5.86 3.60
N GLY A 47 17.61 6.62 4.59
CA GLY A 47 18.34 7.73 5.20
C GLY A 47 18.24 7.71 6.72
N PHE A 48 18.81 8.73 7.37
CA PHE A 48 18.83 8.88 8.82
C PHE A 48 18.33 10.24 9.27
N VAL A 49 17.81 10.28 10.51
CA VAL A 49 17.55 11.51 11.24
C VAL A 49 18.44 11.54 12.47
N ILE A 50 19.22 12.60 12.64
CA ILE A 50 20.12 12.78 13.79
C ILE A 50 19.85 14.11 14.47
N TYR A 51 20.23 14.22 15.74
CA TYR A 51 20.29 15.49 16.44
C TYR A 51 21.73 15.84 16.77
N VAL A 52 22.19 17.00 16.31
CA VAL A 52 23.59 17.39 16.50
C VAL A 52 23.72 18.41 17.63
N ALA A 53 24.51 18.04 18.64
CA ALA A 53 24.96 18.93 19.70
C ALA A 53 26.41 18.58 20.10
N ALA A 54 26.71 18.46 21.40
CA ALA A 54 28.03 18.04 21.88
C ALA A 54 28.26 16.54 21.63
N GLU A 55 29.51 16.14 21.45
CA GLU A 55 29.95 14.73 21.44
C GLU A 55 30.63 14.42 22.79
N PRO A 56 29.88 14.03 23.84
CA PRO A 56 30.48 13.62 25.10
C PRO A 56 31.30 12.34 24.90
N VAL A 57 32.44 12.27 25.57
CA VAL A 57 33.36 11.14 25.56
C VAL A 57 33.61 10.63 26.98
N ASN A 58 33.95 9.36 27.12
CA ASN A 58 34.37 8.79 28.40
C ASN A 58 35.83 9.10 28.73
N SER A 59 36.35 8.54 29.84
CA SER A 59 37.74 8.69 30.28
C SER A 59 38.78 8.22 29.24
N ASP A 60 38.41 7.26 28.40
CA ASP A 60 39.27 6.70 27.34
C ASP A 60 38.99 7.35 25.98
N ASN A 61 38.34 8.52 25.98
CA ASN A 61 38.03 9.33 24.80
C ASN A 61 37.10 8.62 23.78
N LYS A 62 36.27 7.67 24.25
CA LYS A 62 35.26 6.97 23.43
C LYS A 62 33.95 7.76 23.41
N PRO A 63 33.32 7.96 22.23
CA PRO A 63 32.08 8.74 22.13
C PRO A 63 30.90 8.02 22.78
N LEU A 64 30.09 8.77 23.53
CA LEU A 64 28.93 8.26 24.26
C LEU A 64 27.59 8.48 23.53
N LEU A 65 27.61 9.13 22.37
CA LEU A 65 26.47 9.37 21.49
C LEU A 65 26.75 8.86 20.08
N PHE A 66 25.70 8.54 19.33
CA PHE A 66 25.81 7.93 18.00
C PHE A 66 25.64 8.91 16.83
N ASP A 67 25.08 10.10 17.06
CA ASP A 67 24.72 11.06 15.99
C ASP A 67 25.94 11.40 15.09
N TRP A 68 27.10 11.59 15.71
CA TRP A 68 28.34 11.89 15.00
C TRP A 68 28.93 10.68 14.27
N THR A 69 28.77 9.47 14.81
CA THR A 69 29.16 8.23 14.13
C THR A 69 28.33 8.03 12.86
N VAL A 70 27.01 8.26 12.94
CA VAL A 70 26.12 8.25 11.77
C VAL A 70 26.56 9.29 10.73
N ALA A 71 26.81 10.53 11.14
CA ALA A 71 27.24 11.60 10.24
C ALA A 71 28.56 11.25 9.51
N ARG A 72 29.57 10.75 10.24
CA ARG A 72 30.86 10.35 9.67
C ARG A 72 30.73 9.15 8.73
N ALA A 73 29.92 8.17 9.08
CA ALA A 73 29.67 6.99 8.24
C ALA A 73 29.01 7.38 6.91
N ILE A 74 28.01 8.27 6.93
CA ILE A 74 27.33 8.75 5.72
C ILE A 74 28.29 9.55 4.84
N ASP A 75 29.08 10.46 5.41
CA ASP A 75 30.06 11.27 4.66
C ASP A 75 31.09 10.39 3.92
N LYS A 76 31.57 9.34 4.59
CA LYS A 76 32.51 8.36 4.02
C LYS A 76 31.90 7.56 2.87
N LEU A 77 30.63 7.18 2.98
CA LEU A 77 29.94 6.34 2.00
C LEU A 77 29.41 7.14 0.80
N LEU A 78 29.16 8.44 0.99
CA LEU A 78 28.65 9.36 -0.03
C LEU A 78 29.62 10.56 -0.17
N PRO A 79 30.78 10.35 -0.84
CA PRO A 79 31.79 11.39 -1.05
C PRO A 79 31.39 12.43 -2.10
N ASP A 80 30.45 12.09 -2.99
CA ASP A 80 30.07 12.92 -4.14
C ASP A 80 28.74 13.64 -3.94
N ASP A 81 28.40 14.53 -4.87
CA ASP A 81 27.11 15.23 -4.91
C ASP A 81 25.93 14.25 -5.04
N SER A 82 24.87 14.51 -4.29
CA SER A 82 23.63 13.72 -4.29
C SER A 82 22.43 14.60 -4.59
N GLN A 83 21.52 14.08 -5.41
CA GLN A 83 20.19 14.67 -5.65
C GLN A 83 19.15 14.22 -4.61
N GLN A 84 19.53 13.29 -3.72
CA GLN A 84 18.66 12.77 -2.67
C GLN A 84 19.28 13.02 -1.30
N VAL A 85 18.49 13.66 -0.43
CA VAL A 85 18.84 13.83 0.98
C VAL A 85 18.83 12.47 1.66
N ARG A 86 19.95 12.10 2.27
CA ARG A 86 20.16 10.86 3.04
C ARG A 86 20.29 11.10 4.53
N LEU A 87 20.58 12.34 4.94
CA LEU A 87 20.73 12.71 6.33
C LEU A 87 19.91 13.96 6.65
N LYS A 88 19.00 13.86 7.61
CA LYS A 88 18.29 15.01 8.18
C LYS A 88 18.93 15.37 9.51
N ILE A 89 19.43 16.60 9.59
CA ILE A 89 20.17 17.12 10.74
C ILE A 89 19.23 18.05 11.49
N VAL A 90 18.70 17.57 12.62
CA VAL A 90 17.95 18.42 13.54
C VAL A 90 18.95 19.16 14.43
N ALA A 91 18.98 20.48 14.35
CA ALA A 91 19.87 21.29 15.19
C ALA A 91 19.38 22.74 15.32
N SER A 92 19.68 23.37 16.45
CA SER A 92 19.62 24.83 16.53
C SER A 92 20.93 25.43 16.04
N GLN A 93 20.86 26.60 15.41
CA GLN A 93 22.03 27.26 14.84
C GLN A 93 23.03 27.66 15.94
N GLU A 94 22.55 28.08 17.11
CA GLU A 94 23.38 28.46 18.25
C GLU A 94 24.08 27.26 18.89
N ARG A 95 23.39 26.12 19.05
CA ARG A 95 24.01 24.87 19.54
C ARG A 95 25.05 24.34 18.57
N LEU A 96 24.76 24.39 17.28
CA LEU A 96 25.70 23.98 16.25
C LEU A 96 26.97 24.84 16.28
N GLN A 97 26.86 26.15 16.53
CA GLN A 97 28.02 27.03 16.65
C GLN A 97 28.81 26.86 17.95
N SER A 98 28.11 26.65 19.07
CA SER A 98 28.71 26.62 20.41
C SER A 98 29.20 25.25 20.87
N LYS A 99 28.57 24.16 20.41
CA LYS A 99 28.86 22.79 20.87
C LYS A 99 29.62 21.94 19.86
N ALA A 100 29.54 22.25 18.57
CA ALA A 100 30.29 21.52 17.54
C ALA A 100 31.65 22.19 17.27
N ASN A 101 32.70 21.37 17.17
CA ASN A 101 34.03 21.86 16.85
C ASN A 101 34.13 22.26 15.35
N PRO A 102 35.20 22.96 14.91
CA PRO A 102 35.33 23.41 13.53
C PRO A 102 35.30 22.28 12.47
N GLU A 103 35.88 21.12 12.78
CA GLU A 103 35.91 19.96 11.88
C GLU A 103 34.52 19.36 11.70
N GLN A 104 33.81 19.18 12.82
CA GLN A 104 32.41 18.75 12.87
C GLN A 104 31.50 19.70 12.09
N ARG A 105 31.68 21.02 12.23
CA ARG A 105 30.93 22.01 11.44
C ARG A 105 31.25 21.89 9.95
N ARG A 106 32.52 21.71 9.58
CA ARG A 106 32.94 21.52 8.19
C ARG A 106 32.35 20.25 7.58
N LEU A 107 32.31 19.16 8.33
CA LEU A 107 31.69 17.89 7.94
C LEU A 107 30.22 18.08 7.57
N LEU A 108 29.43 18.66 8.47
CA LEU A 108 27.99 18.82 8.26
C LEU A 108 27.69 19.81 7.13
N LEU A 109 28.35 20.96 7.10
CA LEU A 109 28.17 21.95 6.03
C LEU A 109 28.63 21.42 4.68
N GLY A 110 29.68 20.59 4.64
CA GLY A 110 30.13 19.90 3.43
C GLY A 110 29.08 18.92 2.89
N MET A 111 28.46 18.12 3.76
CA MET A 111 27.37 17.23 3.36
C MET A 111 26.13 18.00 2.86
N ILE A 112 25.80 19.14 3.48
CA ILE A 112 24.71 20.01 3.03
C ILE A 112 25.01 20.61 1.65
N ALA A 113 26.24 21.10 1.45
CA ALA A 113 26.66 21.68 0.17
C ALA A 113 26.59 20.67 -0.99
N ARG A 114 26.86 19.39 -0.72
CA ARG A 114 26.75 18.29 -1.69
C ARG A 114 25.33 17.75 -1.88
N GLY A 115 24.33 18.27 -1.17
CA GLY A 115 22.94 17.78 -1.23
C GLY A 115 22.69 16.42 -0.57
N VAL A 116 23.69 15.87 0.15
CA VAL A 116 23.57 14.61 0.89
C VAL A 116 22.79 14.80 2.19
N ALA A 117 22.92 15.97 2.82
CA ALA A 117 22.26 16.30 4.07
C ALA A 117 21.37 17.55 3.97
N GLU A 118 20.34 17.60 4.81
CA GLU A 118 19.42 18.73 4.97
C GLU A 118 19.43 19.17 6.44
N LEU A 119 19.50 20.48 6.67
CA LEU A 119 19.38 21.06 8.00
C LEU A 119 17.91 21.34 8.30
N VAL A 120 17.42 20.77 9.39
CA VAL A 120 16.10 21.05 9.98
C VAL A 120 16.32 21.99 11.16
N PRO A 121 16.01 23.29 11.03
CA PRO A 121 16.29 24.27 12.07
C PRO A 121 15.35 24.13 13.25
N LEU A 122 15.89 24.21 14.47
CA LEU A 122 15.13 24.34 15.71
C LEU A 122 15.27 25.74 16.30
N GLU A 123 14.16 26.28 16.79
CA GLU A 123 14.12 27.54 17.54
C GLU A 123 14.72 27.36 18.95
N GLU A 124 15.68 28.22 19.32
CA GLU A 124 16.39 28.09 20.61
C GLU A 124 15.47 28.37 21.80
N GLU A 125 14.49 29.28 21.66
CA GLU A 125 13.57 29.69 22.72
C GLU A 125 12.74 28.53 23.28
N VAL A 126 12.52 27.49 22.47
CA VAL A 126 11.77 26.29 22.83
C VAL A 126 12.64 25.03 22.86
N LEU A 127 13.97 25.16 22.90
CA LEU A 127 14.88 24.02 22.82
C LEU A 127 14.88 23.20 24.12
N THR A 128 13.98 22.21 24.19
CA THR A 128 13.93 21.19 25.24
C THR A 128 14.23 19.81 24.65
N GLY A 129 14.72 18.88 25.47
CA GLY A 129 14.95 17.50 25.03
C GLY A 129 13.69 16.81 24.50
N GLY A 130 12.50 17.23 24.96
CA GLY A 130 11.21 16.78 24.45
C GLY A 130 10.94 17.29 23.04
N ASN A 131 11.11 18.59 22.80
CA ASN A 131 10.88 19.23 21.50
C ASN A 131 11.85 18.75 20.43
N VAL A 132 13.12 18.54 20.80
CA VAL A 132 14.10 17.87 19.92
C VAL A 132 13.61 16.48 19.51
N GLY A 133 13.06 15.72 20.47
CA GLY A 133 12.48 14.41 20.19
C GLY A 133 11.28 14.48 19.26
N ASP A 134 10.42 15.49 19.41
CA ASP A 134 9.24 15.67 18.56
C ASP A 134 9.64 15.98 17.10
N GLU A 135 10.62 16.87 16.90
CA GLU A 135 11.14 17.22 15.57
C GLU A 135 11.83 16.03 14.89
N GLN A 136 12.62 15.24 15.64
CA GLN A 136 13.22 14.01 15.12
C GLN A 136 12.15 13.02 14.64
N ILE A 137 11.05 12.89 15.37
CA ILE A 137 9.96 11.96 15.05
C ILE A 137 9.15 12.45 13.85
N GLU A 138 9.03 13.76 13.63
CA GLU A 138 8.35 14.32 12.46
C GLU A 138 9.02 13.92 11.14
N HIS A 139 10.33 13.70 11.17
CA HIS A 139 11.11 13.33 9.99
C HIS A 139 11.48 11.86 9.90
N ALA A 140 11.26 11.08 10.97
CA ALA A 140 11.60 9.68 11.00
C ALA A 140 10.41 8.78 10.65
N THR A 141 10.67 7.74 9.87
CA THR A 141 9.68 6.73 9.50
C THR A 141 9.81 5.44 10.31
N ALA A 142 10.94 5.28 11.01
CA ALA A 142 11.25 4.12 11.84
C ALA A 142 12.29 4.49 12.89
N MET A 143 12.41 3.70 13.95
CA MET A 143 13.39 3.89 15.01
C MET A 143 14.11 2.59 15.35
N VAL A 144 15.43 2.69 15.56
CA VAL A 144 16.23 1.67 16.26
C VAL A 144 16.59 2.24 17.64
N ALA A 145 16.27 1.50 18.70
CA ALA A 145 16.64 1.87 20.07
C ALA A 145 17.87 1.09 20.52
N LEU A 146 18.94 1.81 20.85
CA LEU A 146 20.22 1.23 21.27
C LEU A 146 20.72 1.93 22.54
N GLY A 147 20.58 1.29 23.70
CA GLY A 147 20.88 1.91 24.99
C GLY A 147 19.94 3.06 25.36
N GLY A 148 20.51 4.07 26.01
CA GLY A 148 19.86 5.29 26.46
C GLY A 148 18.92 5.12 27.65
N GLY A 149 18.25 6.22 27.97
CA GLY A 149 17.45 6.38 29.19
C GLY A 149 15.99 6.76 28.93
N LYS A 150 15.43 7.65 29.76
CA LYS A 150 14.04 8.11 29.64
C LYS A 150 13.78 8.79 28.29
N GLY A 151 14.77 9.51 27.75
CA GLY A 151 14.66 10.16 26.45
C GLY A 151 14.46 9.20 25.27
N VAL A 152 15.02 7.97 25.34
CA VAL A 152 14.80 6.93 24.32
C VAL A 152 13.41 6.31 24.50
N LEU A 153 12.99 6.07 25.75
CA LEU A 153 11.66 5.57 26.06
C LEU A 153 10.55 6.52 25.63
N ASP A 154 10.73 7.83 25.85
CA ASP A 154 9.78 8.87 25.43
C ASP A 154 9.61 8.88 23.91
N ARG A 155 10.72 8.87 23.15
CA ARG A 155 10.69 8.79 21.69
C ARG A 155 9.99 7.52 21.20
N ALA A 156 10.32 6.37 21.77
CA ALA A 156 9.65 5.11 21.43
C ALA A 156 8.15 5.16 21.70
N ARG A 157 7.71 5.77 22.83
CA ARG A 157 6.30 5.95 23.15
C ARG A 157 5.59 6.87 22.15
N LYS A 158 6.22 7.98 21.77
CA LYS A 158 5.69 8.94 20.79
C LYS A 158 5.59 8.32 19.38
N MET A 159 6.62 7.59 18.94
CA MET A 159 6.61 6.80 17.71
C MET A 159 5.49 5.76 17.69
N SER A 160 5.35 4.99 18.78
CA SER A 160 4.31 3.95 18.91
C SER A 160 2.90 4.55 18.83
N LYS A 161 2.67 5.73 19.42
CA LYS A 161 1.39 6.46 19.30
C LYS A 161 1.07 6.86 17.85
N ARG A 162 2.09 7.13 17.04
CA ARG A 162 1.97 7.43 15.60
C ARG A 162 1.97 6.16 14.73
N GLN A 163 1.95 4.97 15.34
CA GLN A 163 2.05 3.67 14.64
C GLN A 163 3.32 3.56 13.78
N LEU A 164 4.42 4.18 14.21
CA LEU A 164 5.72 4.06 13.56
C LEU A 164 6.53 2.93 14.21
N PRO A 165 7.25 2.12 13.41
CA PRO A 165 7.97 0.97 13.91
C PRO A 165 9.20 1.36 14.75
N VAL A 166 9.36 0.67 15.88
CA VAL A 166 10.47 0.81 16.83
C VAL A 166 11.08 -0.56 17.08
N LEU A 167 12.35 -0.75 16.74
CA LEU A 167 13.10 -1.98 17.00
C LEU A 167 14.08 -1.76 18.17
N PRO A 168 13.87 -2.40 19.32
CA PRO A 168 14.83 -2.36 20.42
C PRO A 168 15.94 -3.40 20.25
N LEU A 169 17.16 -3.02 20.62
CA LEU A 169 18.33 -3.90 20.67
C LEU A 169 18.76 -4.14 22.13
N ASP A 170 19.40 -5.27 22.38
CA ASP A 170 19.65 -5.81 23.72
C ASP A 170 21.00 -5.44 24.33
N LEU A 171 21.82 -4.64 23.63
CA LEU A 171 23.13 -4.22 24.09
C LEU A 171 23.02 -3.36 25.37
N GLN A 172 23.66 -3.79 26.45
CA GLN A 172 23.58 -3.16 27.77
C GLN A 172 24.52 -1.94 27.86
N LEU A 173 24.07 -0.80 27.33
CA LEU A 173 24.87 0.43 27.28
C LEU A 173 24.50 1.46 28.37
N GLY A 174 23.42 1.24 29.13
CA GLY A 174 22.91 2.25 30.06
C GLY A 174 22.52 3.56 29.36
N ALA A 175 22.57 4.67 30.10
CA ALA A 175 22.23 5.99 29.58
C ALA A 175 23.28 7.02 30.00
N ASN A 176 23.62 7.97 29.12
CA ASN A 176 24.57 9.05 29.48
C ASN A 176 24.09 9.89 30.68
N SER A 177 22.78 9.98 30.90
CA SER A 177 22.18 10.67 32.05
C SER A 177 21.83 9.72 33.20
N GLU A 178 22.18 8.43 33.10
CA GLU A 178 21.90 7.36 34.07
C GLU A 178 20.41 7.25 34.46
N ASP A 179 19.52 7.56 33.52
CA ASP A 179 18.10 7.72 33.79
C ASP A 179 17.23 6.64 33.12
N GLY A 180 16.75 5.67 33.90
CA GLY A 180 15.83 4.65 33.38
C GLY A 180 16.50 3.59 32.50
N LYS A 181 15.69 2.82 31.76
CA LYS A 181 16.12 1.56 31.12
C LYS A 181 16.25 1.62 29.59
N GLY A 182 15.88 2.74 28.96
CA GLY A 182 15.91 2.96 27.50
C GLY A 182 15.53 1.75 26.65
N ALA A 183 16.43 1.37 25.74
CA ALA A 183 16.26 0.25 24.82
C ALA A 183 15.93 -1.08 25.50
N ILE A 184 16.56 -1.41 26.64
CA ILE A 184 16.29 -2.63 27.40
C ILE A 184 14.87 -2.61 27.99
N GLY A 185 14.42 -1.44 28.44
CA GLY A 185 13.04 -1.23 28.87
C GLY A 185 12.05 -1.48 27.74
N ILE A 186 12.33 -0.93 26.55
CA ILE A 186 11.52 -1.14 25.35
C ILE A 186 11.53 -2.63 24.93
N LEU A 187 12.68 -3.29 24.98
CA LEU A 187 12.82 -4.72 24.67
C LEU A 187 11.92 -5.59 25.54
N LYS A 188 11.89 -5.33 26.86
CA LYS A 188 11.00 -6.05 27.78
C LYS A 188 9.53 -5.83 27.43
N SER A 189 9.13 -4.60 27.11
CA SER A 189 7.77 -4.31 26.67
C SER A 189 7.45 -4.91 25.30
N PHE A 190 8.41 -4.96 24.39
CA PHE A 190 8.28 -5.59 23.07
C PHE A 190 7.98 -7.08 23.20
N GLN A 191 8.59 -7.77 24.19
CA GLN A 191 8.32 -9.18 24.45
C GLN A 191 6.87 -9.45 24.87
N THR A 192 6.24 -8.51 25.57
CA THR A 192 4.85 -8.64 26.05
C THR A 192 3.83 -8.11 25.04
N THR A 193 4.15 -7.03 24.33
CA THR A 193 3.24 -6.31 23.44
C THR A 193 3.97 -5.90 22.15
N PRO A 194 4.35 -6.88 21.30
CA PRO A 194 5.19 -6.62 20.13
C PRO A 194 4.52 -5.71 19.10
N LEU A 195 3.19 -5.80 18.95
CA LEU A 195 2.41 -4.96 18.02
C LEU A 195 2.34 -3.48 18.44
N THR A 196 2.67 -3.14 19.68
CA THR A 196 2.77 -1.73 20.10
C THR A 196 3.93 -1.02 19.41
N TYR A 197 5.03 -1.73 19.20
CA TYR A 197 6.26 -1.18 18.64
C TYR A 197 6.47 -1.55 17.18
N MET A 198 5.92 -2.68 16.72
CA MET A 198 5.96 -3.11 15.32
C MET A 198 4.53 -3.46 14.89
N PRO A 199 3.75 -2.45 14.43
CA PRO A 199 2.30 -2.58 14.27
C PRO A 199 1.84 -3.71 13.34
N ASN A 200 2.62 -4.04 12.31
CA ASN A 200 2.19 -4.98 11.28
C ASN A 200 2.94 -6.32 11.34
N SER A 201 4.18 -6.34 11.83
CA SER A 201 5.05 -7.53 11.83
C SER A 201 5.53 -7.96 13.20
N GLY A 202 5.15 -7.29 14.30
CA GLY A 202 5.71 -7.52 15.63
C GLY A 202 5.68 -8.99 16.09
N ASN A 203 4.58 -9.71 15.85
CA ASN A 203 4.44 -11.13 16.20
C ASN A 203 5.38 -12.07 15.43
N LYS A 204 5.86 -11.64 14.25
CA LYS A 204 6.87 -12.35 13.46
C LYS A 204 8.27 -11.99 13.97
N VAL A 205 8.52 -10.69 14.15
CA VAL A 205 9.83 -10.15 14.57
C VAL A 205 10.28 -10.69 15.91
N ILE A 206 9.37 -10.80 16.90
CA ILE A 206 9.69 -11.31 18.24
C ILE A 206 10.29 -12.73 18.21
N LYS A 207 9.91 -13.57 17.24
CA LYS A 207 10.41 -14.95 17.09
C LYS A 207 11.88 -15.00 16.64
N THR A 208 12.35 -13.94 15.99
CA THR A 208 13.70 -13.84 15.45
C THR A 208 14.58 -12.84 16.18
N LEU A 209 14.01 -12.02 17.08
CA LEU A 209 14.70 -10.91 17.73
C LEU A 209 15.90 -11.35 18.56
N THR A 210 15.81 -12.49 19.26
CA THR A 210 16.91 -13.06 20.04
C THR A 210 18.11 -13.47 19.19
N ALA A 211 17.90 -13.81 17.92
CA ALA A 211 18.99 -14.11 16.99
C ALA A 211 19.71 -12.84 16.49
N LEU A 212 19.20 -11.65 16.80
CA LEU A 212 19.79 -10.34 16.46
C LEU A 212 20.49 -9.69 17.65
N SER A 213 20.86 -10.49 18.66
CA SER A 213 21.55 -10.01 19.86
C SER A 213 22.86 -9.31 19.50
N LEU A 214 23.04 -8.10 20.02
CA LEU A 214 24.32 -7.39 20.04
C LEU A 214 25.09 -7.64 21.35
N GLN A 215 24.39 -8.05 22.41
CA GLN A 215 25.02 -8.41 23.67
C GLN A 215 25.84 -9.70 23.53
N ASP A 216 25.25 -10.72 22.91
CA ASP A 216 25.86 -12.02 22.64
C ASP A 216 25.69 -12.39 21.15
N PRO A 217 26.49 -11.78 20.24
CA PRO A 217 26.32 -11.95 18.80
C PRO A 217 26.58 -13.40 18.35
N VAL A 218 25.59 -14.00 17.69
CA VAL A 218 25.69 -15.33 17.06
C VAL A 218 26.01 -15.27 15.57
N MET A 219 26.14 -14.07 15.02
CA MET A 219 26.49 -13.80 13.62
C MET A 219 27.26 -12.48 13.51
N SER A 220 27.79 -12.18 12.32
CA SER A 220 28.52 -10.94 12.10
C SER A 220 27.62 -9.71 12.27
N ILE A 221 28.18 -8.59 12.72
CA ILE A 221 27.46 -7.33 12.87
C ILE A 221 26.84 -6.87 11.54
N SER A 222 27.54 -7.06 10.42
CA SER A 222 26.99 -6.78 9.08
C SER A 222 25.74 -7.61 8.78
N ASP A 223 25.71 -8.89 9.15
CA ASP A 223 24.53 -9.74 8.92
C ASP A 223 23.37 -9.37 9.84
N ILE A 224 23.65 -8.94 11.08
CA ILE A 224 22.63 -8.37 11.98
C ILE A 224 22.02 -7.12 11.32
N SER A 225 22.85 -6.19 10.85
CA SER A 225 22.40 -4.97 10.16
C SER A 225 21.54 -5.27 8.94
N LYS A 226 21.93 -6.21 8.08
CA LYS A 226 21.13 -6.67 6.92
C LYS A 226 19.77 -7.20 7.33
N ARG A 227 19.71 -7.99 8.41
CA ARG A 227 18.44 -8.56 8.92
C ARG A 227 17.54 -7.48 9.50
N ILE A 228 18.09 -6.48 10.19
CA ILE A 228 17.32 -5.34 10.71
C ILE A 228 16.72 -4.53 9.55
N VAL A 229 17.50 -4.23 8.51
CA VAL A 229 17.00 -3.57 7.28
C VAL A 229 15.85 -4.37 6.66
N LYS A 230 16.00 -5.70 6.59
CA LYS A 230 14.94 -6.60 6.10
C LYS A 230 13.68 -6.54 6.96
N ILE A 231 13.80 -6.45 8.29
CA ILE A 231 12.65 -6.30 9.19
C ILE A 231 11.86 -5.03 8.89
N PHE A 232 12.54 -3.88 8.74
CA PHE A 232 11.84 -2.63 8.40
C PHE A 232 11.19 -2.68 7.02
N TYR A 233 11.83 -3.33 6.05
CA TYR A 233 11.23 -3.55 4.73
C TYR A 233 9.96 -4.43 4.81
N GLU A 234 10.01 -5.53 5.56
CA GLU A 234 8.85 -6.42 5.75
C GLU A 234 7.72 -5.74 6.53
N GLU A 235 8.04 -4.89 7.51
CA GLU A 235 7.08 -4.07 8.24
C GLU A 235 6.38 -3.07 7.32
N GLU A 236 7.14 -2.36 6.46
CA GLU A 236 6.56 -1.42 5.50
C GLU A 236 5.69 -2.14 4.46
N LEU A 237 6.13 -3.31 3.98
CA LEU A 237 5.34 -4.14 3.08
C LEU A 237 4.02 -4.57 3.75
N ALA A 238 4.08 -5.02 5.02
CA ALA A 238 2.91 -5.43 5.78
C ALA A 238 1.97 -4.24 6.04
N ARG A 239 2.51 -3.05 6.34
CA ARG A 239 1.75 -1.81 6.48
C ARG A 239 1.00 -1.47 5.19
N VAL A 240 1.68 -1.50 4.05
CA VAL A 240 1.06 -1.23 2.74
C VAL A 240 -0.03 -2.26 2.41
N GLN A 241 0.16 -3.53 2.78
CA GLN A 241 -0.85 -4.58 2.60
C GLN A 241 -2.05 -4.46 3.56
N ALA A 242 -1.85 -3.83 4.72
CA ALA A 242 -2.87 -3.55 5.72
C ALA A 242 -3.66 -2.25 5.45
N LEU A 243 -3.10 -1.32 4.66
CA LEU A 243 -3.83 -0.12 4.24
C LEU A 243 -5.10 -0.51 3.48
N PRO A 244 -6.20 0.25 3.67
CA PRO A 244 -7.37 0.12 2.82
C PRO A 244 -6.97 0.21 1.35
N PRO A 245 -7.53 -0.64 0.46
CA PRO A 245 -7.17 -0.60 -0.95
C PRO A 245 -7.62 0.72 -1.59
N ASP A 246 -6.82 1.23 -2.52
CA ASP A 246 -7.18 2.41 -3.30
C ASP A 246 -8.42 2.14 -4.17
N VAL A 247 -8.52 0.91 -4.69
CA VAL A 247 -9.61 0.50 -5.57
C VAL A 247 -10.07 -0.92 -5.24
N LEU A 248 -11.36 -1.09 -5.00
CA LEU A 248 -12.05 -2.37 -5.02
C LEU A 248 -12.65 -2.61 -6.41
N VAL A 249 -12.27 -3.71 -7.05
CA VAL A 249 -12.75 -4.14 -8.37
C VAL A 249 -13.71 -5.30 -8.18
N LEU A 250 -14.93 -5.14 -8.66
CA LEU A 250 -16.00 -6.11 -8.53
C LEU A 250 -16.33 -6.70 -9.90
N THR A 251 -16.56 -8.00 -9.94
CA THR A 251 -16.99 -8.76 -11.11
C THR A 251 -18.23 -9.56 -10.76
N ALA A 252 -19.10 -9.84 -11.72
CA ALA A 252 -20.32 -10.61 -11.47
C ALA A 252 -20.10 -12.10 -11.73
N LEU A 253 -19.36 -12.44 -12.79
CA LEU A 253 -19.21 -13.80 -13.29
C LEU A 253 -17.76 -14.29 -13.21
N ASP A 254 -17.57 -15.61 -13.08
CA ASP A 254 -16.24 -16.22 -13.00
C ASP A 254 -15.38 -15.93 -14.24
N VAL A 255 -16.00 -15.86 -15.42
CA VAL A 255 -15.32 -15.48 -16.67
C VAL A 255 -14.80 -14.04 -16.66
N GLU A 256 -15.51 -13.14 -15.96
CA GLU A 256 -15.09 -11.75 -15.77
C GLU A 256 -13.96 -11.67 -14.73
N LEU A 257 -14.04 -12.46 -13.66
CA LEU A 257 -12.99 -12.57 -12.65
C LEU A 257 -11.68 -13.10 -13.24
N ALA A 258 -11.73 -14.17 -14.04
CA ALA A 258 -10.54 -14.75 -14.67
C ALA A 258 -9.81 -13.73 -15.56
N ALA A 259 -10.59 -13.02 -16.37
CA ALA A 259 -10.11 -11.90 -17.17
C ALA A 259 -9.52 -10.75 -16.34
N ALA A 260 -10.19 -10.38 -15.24
CA ALA A 260 -9.70 -9.36 -14.34
C ALA A 260 -8.37 -9.79 -13.71
N LYS A 261 -8.27 -11.01 -13.16
CA LYS A 261 -7.01 -11.53 -12.59
C LYS A 261 -5.85 -11.37 -13.57
N GLN A 262 -6.04 -11.84 -14.80
CA GLN A 262 -5.02 -11.76 -15.84
C GLN A 262 -4.60 -10.32 -16.16
N ALA A 263 -5.56 -9.41 -16.32
CA ALA A 263 -5.28 -8.02 -16.60
C ALA A 263 -4.52 -7.31 -15.48
N PHE A 264 -4.78 -7.69 -14.24
CA PHE A 264 -4.10 -7.19 -13.06
C PHE A 264 -2.82 -7.99 -12.72
N GLY A 265 -2.40 -8.91 -13.58
CA GLY A 265 -1.17 -9.70 -13.41
C GLY A 265 -1.23 -10.71 -12.26
N ILE A 266 -2.43 -11.09 -11.83
CA ILE A 266 -2.67 -12.14 -10.84
C ILE A 266 -2.67 -13.49 -11.58
N ALA A 267 -1.90 -14.46 -11.07
CA ALA A 267 -1.88 -15.81 -11.62
C ALA A 267 -3.28 -16.46 -11.57
N GLU A 268 -3.60 -17.30 -12.54
CA GLU A 268 -4.94 -17.90 -12.65
C GLU A 268 -5.26 -18.78 -11.42
N ASP A 269 -4.25 -19.52 -10.96
CA ASP A 269 -4.24 -20.38 -9.79
C ASP A 269 -3.92 -19.65 -8.48
N ALA A 270 -3.81 -18.32 -8.50
CA ALA A 270 -3.55 -17.54 -7.29
C ALA A 270 -4.64 -17.79 -6.24
N GLU A 271 -4.21 -18.25 -5.07
CA GLU A 271 -5.08 -18.43 -3.91
C GLU A 271 -5.76 -17.12 -3.53
N HIS A 272 -7.01 -17.22 -3.13
CA HIS A 272 -7.75 -16.09 -2.58
C HIS A 272 -7.38 -15.90 -1.12
N THR A 273 -7.44 -14.67 -0.66
CA THR A 273 -7.63 -14.40 0.76
C THR A 273 -9.12 -14.38 1.06
N THR A 274 -9.51 -14.89 2.21
CA THR A 274 -10.91 -14.88 2.65
C THR A 274 -11.13 -13.74 3.63
N THR A 275 -12.18 -12.97 3.41
CA THR A 275 -12.61 -11.90 4.32
C THR A 275 -13.21 -12.48 5.61
N GLU A 276 -13.42 -11.68 6.65
CA GLU A 276 -14.10 -12.12 7.89
C GLU A 276 -15.47 -12.72 7.61
N ASN A 277 -16.14 -12.20 6.58
CA ASN A 277 -17.45 -12.65 6.11
C ASN A 277 -17.40 -13.82 5.11
N GLY A 278 -16.24 -14.44 4.89
CA GLY A 278 -16.12 -15.59 4.00
C GLY A 278 -16.01 -15.26 2.51
N LEU A 279 -15.84 -13.99 2.13
CA LEU A 279 -15.77 -13.58 0.73
C LEU A 279 -14.35 -13.77 0.18
N HIS A 280 -14.24 -14.25 -1.06
CA HIS A 280 -12.94 -14.42 -1.70
C HIS A 280 -12.46 -13.11 -2.32
N ILE A 281 -11.23 -12.71 -1.96
CA ILE A 281 -10.59 -11.51 -2.47
C ILE A 281 -9.16 -11.79 -2.96
N TRP A 282 -8.72 -11.02 -3.95
CA TRP A 282 -7.35 -11.05 -4.47
C TRP A 282 -6.75 -9.65 -4.41
N LYS A 283 -5.70 -9.50 -3.59
CA LYS A 283 -4.93 -8.24 -3.47
C LYS A 283 -3.85 -8.19 -4.54
N THR A 284 -3.71 -7.05 -5.21
CA THR A 284 -2.67 -6.84 -6.23
C THR A 284 -2.21 -5.39 -6.30
N PRO A 285 -0.89 -5.12 -6.34
CA PRO A 285 -0.36 -3.79 -6.59
C PRO A 285 -0.44 -3.42 -8.08
N VAL A 286 -0.88 -2.20 -8.40
CA VAL A 286 -0.95 -1.65 -9.76
C VAL A 286 -0.08 -0.41 -9.88
N SER A 287 0.91 -0.42 -10.77
CA SER A 287 1.77 0.74 -11.01
C SER A 287 1.01 1.89 -11.68
N LYS A 288 1.03 3.08 -11.06
CA LYS A 288 0.53 4.34 -11.63
C LYS A 288 1.59 4.92 -12.57
N ARG A 289 1.17 5.73 -13.55
CA ARG A 289 2.07 6.44 -14.49
C ARG A 289 3.06 7.37 -13.79
N SER A 290 2.73 7.86 -12.60
CA SER A 290 3.60 8.70 -11.77
C SER A 290 4.70 7.91 -11.03
N GLY A 291 4.82 6.60 -11.26
CA GLY A 291 5.77 5.73 -10.56
C GLY A 291 5.30 5.27 -9.18
N LYS A 292 4.17 5.80 -8.66
CA LYS A 292 3.55 5.35 -7.41
C LYS A 292 2.73 4.07 -7.63
N THR A 293 2.67 3.19 -6.65
CA THR A 293 1.84 1.96 -6.72
C THR A 293 0.47 2.22 -6.09
N ALA A 294 -0.61 1.73 -6.71
CA ALA A 294 -1.95 1.63 -6.13
C ALA A 294 -2.20 0.23 -5.58
N SER A 295 -2.89 0.11 -4.46
CA SER A 295 -3.39 -1.17 -3.96
C SER A 295 -4.78 -1.44 -4.55
N CYS A 296 -4.93 -2.56 -5.25
CA CYS A 296 -6.20 -2.99 -5.80
C CYS A 296 -6.64 -4.31 -5.16
N VAL A 297 -7.94 -4.45 -4.94
CA VAL A 297 -8.56 -5.72 -4.51
C VAL A 297 -9.58 -6.13 -5.55
N LEU A 298 -9.53 -7.38 -6.00
CA LEU A 298 -10.55 -7.99 -6.86
C LEU A 298 -11.47 -8.87 -6.03
N ALA A 299 -12.77 -8.83 -6.31
CA ALA A 299 -13.78 -9.75 -5.79
C ALA A 299 -14.82 -10.11 -6.86
N CYS A 300 -15.52 -11.21 -6.67
CA CYS A 300 -16.58 -11.69 -7.57
C CYS A 300 -17.87 -11.95 -6.77
N PHE A 301 -19.02 -11.61 -7.36
CA PHE A 301 -20.34 -11.90 -6.78
C PHE A 301 -20.77 -13.36 -6.97
N ALA A 302 -20.09 -14.12 -7.84
CA ALA A 302 -20.43 -15.49 -8.21
C ALA A 302 -21.87 -15.66 -8.76
N GLY A 303 -22.42 -14.60 -9.38
CA GLY A 303 -23.79 -14.58 -9.86
C GLY A 303 -24.21 -13.22 -10.44
N ALA A 304 -25.18 -13.24 -11.33
CA ALA A 304 -25.82 -12.05 -11.83
C ALA A 304 -27.04 -11.69 -10.97
N GLY A 305 -27.11 -10.46 -10.49
CA GLY A 305 -28.26 -9.98 -9.72
C GLY A 305 -27.94 -8.74 -8.90
N ASN A 306 -28.94 -7.89 -8.67
CA ASN A 306 -28.75 -6.63 -7.95
C ASN A 306 -28.59 -6.86 -6.45
N VAL A 307 -29.29 -7.86 -5.91
CA VAL A 307 -29.29 -8.18 -4.48
C VAL A 307 -27.93 -8.71 -4.04
N ASP A 308 -27.39 -9.70 -4.75
CA ASP A 308 -26.08 -10.28 -4.45
C ASP A 308 -24.97 -9.23 -4.63
N ALA A 309 -25.01 -8.46 -5.72
CA ALA A 309 -24.09 -7.35 -5.94
C ALA A 309 -24.15 -6.33 -4.80
N ALA A 310 -25.34 -5.92 -4.36
CA ALA A 310 -25.49 -4.95 -3.28
C ALA A 310 -24.99 -5.50 -1.94
N SER A 311 -25.32 -6.76 -1.62
CA SER A 311 -24.93 -7.41 -0.36
C SER A 311 -23.42 -7.60 -0.26
N VAL A 312 -22.80 -8.21 -1.28
CA VAL A 312 -21.35 -8.42 -1.33
C VAL A 312 -20.59 -7.10 -1.33
N THR A 313 -21.04 -6.12 -2.12
CA THR A 313 -20.42 -4.79 -2.12
C THR A 313 -20.50 -4.13 -0.75
N SER A 314 -21.64 -4.22 -0.06
CA SER A 314 -21.82 -3.62 1.27
C SER A 314 -20.90 -4.25 2.31
N MET A 315 -20.76 -5.58 2.30
CA MET A 315 -19.83 -6.30 3.17
C MET A 315 -18.39 -5.89 2.92
N LEU A 316 -17.96 -5.85 1.65
CA LEU A 316 -16.60 -5.47 1.26
C LEU A 316 -16.30 -3.99 1.57
N LEU A 317 -17.28 -3.09 1.43
CA LEU A 317 -17.13 -1.69 1.81
C LEU A 317 -16.93 -1.51 3.32
N GLY A 318 -17.71 -2.21 4.13
CA GLY A 318 -17.59 -2.15 5.59
C GLY A 318 -16.25 -2.70 6.09
N GLU A 319 -15.78 -3.78 5.48
CA GLU A 319 -14.57 -4.48 5.89
C GLU A 319 -13.29 -3.85 5.32
N LEU A 320 -13.23 -3.64 3.99
CA LEU A 320 -12.02 -3.18 3.32
C LEU A 320 -11.88 -1.66 3.28
N ARG A 321 -12.98 -0.92 3.39
CA ARG A 321 -13.04 0.55 3.32
C ARG A 321 -12.24 1.13 2.13
N PRO A 322 -12.46 0.65 0.90
CA PRO A 322 -11.70 1.10 -0.25
C PRO A 322 -11.91 2.60 -0.52
N ALA A 323 -10.91 3.28 -1.07
CA ALA A 323 -11.08 4.67 -1.48
C ALA A 323 -12.05 4.81 -2.66
N ASN A 324 -12.10 3.81 -3.54
CA ASN A 324 -12.96 3.79 -4.72
C ASN A 324 -13.46 2.37 -5.04
N VAL A 325 -14.62 2.24 -5.67
CA VAL A 325 -15.16 0.95 -6.16
C VAL A 325 -15.38 0.99 -7.66
N MET A 326 -14.92 -0.03 -8.39
CA MET A 326 -15.12 -0.19 -9.83
C MET A 326 -15.79 -1.52 -10.11
N MET A 327 -16.83 -1.53 -10.93
CA MET A 327 -17.46 -2.75 -11.44
C MET A 327 -16.93 -3.04 -12.86
N LEU A 328 -16.35 -4.21 -13.05
CA LEU A 328 -15.87 -4.70 -14.32
C LEU A 328 -16.71 -5.91 -14.73
N GLY A 329 -17.31 -5.87 -15.92
CA GLY A 329 -18.07 -7.02 -16.39
C GLY A 329 -18.53 -6.90 -17.83
N ILE A 330 -19.26 -7.90 -18.27
CA ILE A 330 -19.93 -7.93 -19.56
C ILE A 330 -21.26 -7.19 -19.39
N ALA A 331 -21.67 -6.40 -20.37
CA ALA A 331 -23.05 -5.94 -20.43
C ALA A 331 -23.56 -5.86 -21.85
N ALA A 332 -24.87 -5.73 -22.02
CA ALA A 332 -25.47 -5.55 -23.34
C ALA A 332 -25.46 -4.07 -23.75
N GLY A 333 -25.14 -3.81 -25.02
CA GLY A 333 -25.23 -2.49 -25.63
C GLY A 333 -26.60 -2.21 -26.21
N LEU A 334 -26.93 -0.93 -26.35
CA LEU A 334 -28.08 -0.52 -27.15
C LEU A 334 -27.77 -0.73 -28.63
N ARG A 335 -28.71 -1.36 -29.35
CA ARG A 335 -28.58 -1.58 -30.80
C ARG A 335 -28.33 -0.25 -31.50
N ASP A 336 -27.42 -0.26 -32.47
CA ASP A 336 -27.03 0.89 -33.30
C ASP A 336 -26.33 2.03 -32.53
N LYS A 337 -26.04 1.85 -31.24
CA LYS A 337 -25.28 2.81 -30.42
C LYS A 337 -23.94 2.28 -29.91
N CYS A 338 -23.74 0.97 -29.93
CA CYS A 338 -22.51 0.32 -29.48
C CYS A 338 -22.13 -0.82 -30.43
N ALA A 339 -20.83 -0.99 -30.67
CA ALA A 339 -20.26 -2.13 -31.38
C ALA A 339 -19.73 -3.19 -30.38
N LEU A 340 -19.52 -4.42 -30.85
CA LEU A 340 -19.00 -5.50 -30.00
C LEU A 340 -17.53 -5.29 -29.67
N GLY A 341 -17.17 -5.64 -28.43
CA GLY A 341 -15.81 -5.44 -27.91
C GLY A 341 -15.50 -4.00 -27.51
N GLU A 342 -16.43 -3.05 -27.71
CA GLU A 342 -16.29 -1.71 -27.15
C GLU A 342 -16.31 -1.75 -25.63
N VAL A 343 -15.55 -0.85 -25.02
CA VAL A 343 -15.54 -0.62 -23.58
C VAL A 343 -16.36 0.61 -23.26
N VAL A 344 -17.43 0.42 -22.51
CA VAL A 344 -18.27 1.52 -22.05
C VAL A 344 -17.87 1.93 -20.65
N ILE A 345 -17.63 3.22 -20.45
CA ILE A 345 -17.48 3.86 -19.13
C ILE A 345 -18.78 4.61 -18.83
N ALA A 346 -19.47 4.20 -17.76
CA ALA A 346 -20.75 4.80 -17.39
C ALA A 346 -20.56 6.13 -16.64
N GLU A 347 -21.10 7.24 -17.16
CA GLU A 347 -21.16 8.52 -16.42
C GLU A 347 -22.34 8.59 -15.44
N ARG A 348 -23.35 7.74 -15.64
CA ARG A 348 -24.60 7.66 -14.88
C ARG A 348 -25.11 6.23 -14.86
N VAL A 349 -25.81 5.88 -13.78
CA VAL A 349 -26.45 4.58 -13.57
C VAL A 349 -27.94 4.81 -13.36
N VAL A 350 -28.80 4.10 -14.08
CA VAL A 350 -30.25 4.34 -14.11
C VAL A 350 -31.05 3.13 -13.65
N ALA A 351 -31.75 3.25 -12.52
CA ALA A 351 -32.62 2.27 -11.90
C ALA A 351 -34.02 2.18 -12.48
N TYR A 352 -34.21 1.33 -13.48
CA TYR A 352 -35.47 1.14 -14.19
C TYR A 352 -36.53 0.30 -13.44
N GLU A 353 -36.22 -0.26 -12.27
CA GLU A 353 -37.11 -1.15 -11.53
C GLU A 353 -38.14 -0.39 -10.66
N GLY A 354 -37.95 0.91 -10.42
CA GLY A 354 -38.90 1.73 -9.69
C GLY A 354 -40.16 2.02 -10.49
N ALA A 355 -41.32 1.56 -10.02
CA ALA A 355 -42.61 1.87 -10.60
C ALA A 355 -43.68 2.11 -9.52
N THR A 356 -44.57 3.06 -9.77
CA THR A 356 -45.71 3.36 -8.88
C THR A 356 -47.01 3.02 -9.60
N PHE A 357 -47.94 2.39 -8.87
CA PHE A 357 -49.30 2.16 -9.35
C PHE A 357 -50.09 3.46 -9.20
N LEU A 358 -50.60 3.95 -10.32
CA LEU A 358 -51.58 5.04 -10.37
C LEU A 358 -53.00 4.48 -10.29
N GLU A 359 -53.97 5.35 -10.04
CA GLU A 359 -55.39 5.01 -10.22
C GLU A 359 -55.66 4.51 -11.64
N GLU A 360 -56.66 3.64 -11.80
CA GLU A 360 -57.00 2.95 -13.05
C GLU A 360 -55.97 1.90 -13.54
N GLY A 361 -55.09 1.39 -12.68
CA GLY A 361 -54.19 0.28 -13.03
C GLY A 361 -53.06 0.67 -14.00
N ARG A 362 -52.81 1.97 -14.16
CA ARG A 362 -51.66 2.49 -14.91
C ARG A 362 -50.41 2.41 -14.04
N VAL A 363 -49.31 1.96 -14.64
CA VAL A 363 -48.00 1.88 -13.98
C VAL A 363 -47.12 2.98 -14.53
N GLU A 364 -46.63 3.86 -13.66
CA GLU A 364 -45.67 4.90 -14.02
C GLU A 364 -44.27 4.48 -13.56
N ASN A 365 -43.33 4.40 -14.51
CA ASN A 365 -41.94 4.10 -14.23
C ASN A 365 -41.24 5.37 -13.73
N ARG A 366 -40.68 5.32 -12.53
CA ARG A 366 -39.92 6.43 -11.95
C ARG A 366 -38.48 5.97 -11.73
N PRO A 367 -37.62 6.07 -12.76
CA PRO A 367 -36.28 5.55 -12.64
C PRO A 367 -35.42 6.43 -11.72
N GLU A 368 -34.68 5.82 -10.80
CA GLU A 368 -33.70 6.54 -10.00
C GLU A 368 -32.40 6.68 -10.79
N ILE A 369 -31.81 7.88 -10.81
CA ILE A 369 -30.60 8.14 -11.57
C ILE A 369 -29.49 8.54 -10.62
N SER A 370 -28.50 7.67 -10.49
CA SER A 370 -27.27 7.96 -9.76
C SER A 370 -26.22 8.50 -10.74
N ARG A 371 -25.44 9.48 -10.30
CA ARG A 371 -24.35 10.07 -11.08
C ARG A 371 -23.04 9.93 -10.31
N LEU A 372 -21.93 9.88 -11.04
CA LEU A 372 -20.59 9.92 -10.45
C LEU A 372 -20.39 11.21 -9.63
N SER A 373 -19.50 11.17 -8.64
CA SER A 373 -19.06 12.37 -7.92
C SER A 373 -18.39 13.36 -8.89
N MET A 374 -18.37 14.65 -8.53
CA MET A 374 -17.84 15.71 -9.39
C MET A 374 -16.39 15.44 -9.78
N ARG A 375 -15.56 15.01 -8.81
CA ARG A 375 -14.15 14.68 -8.99
C ARG A 375 -13.96 13.56 -10.00
N VAL A 376 -14.61 12.42 -9.79
CA VAL A 376 -14.52 11.27 -10.68
C VAL A 376 -15.02 11.61 -12.08
N ARG A 377 -16.10 12.38 -12.19
CA ARG A 377 -16.62 12.81 -13.49
C ARG A 377 -15.61 13.69 -14.22
N GLN A 378 -14.93 14.60 -13.54
CA GLN A 378 -13.84 15.39 -14.13
C GLN A 378 -12.70 14.48 -14.59
N ASP A 379 -12.28 13.51 -13.77
CA ASP A 379 -11.20 12.58 -14.11
C ASP A 379 -11.53 11.70 -15.34
N VAL A 380 -12.79 11.30 -15.51
CA VAL A 380 -13.28 10.50 -16.65
C VAL A 380 -13.48 11.35 -17.92
N THR A 381 -14.01 12.57 -17.78
CA THR A 381 -14.33 13.45 -18.90
C THR A 381 -13.12 14.27 -19.38
N PHE A 382 -12.09 14.46 -18.54
CA PHE A 382 -10.87 15.13 -18.98
C PHE A 382 -10.24 14.31 -20.11
N PRO A 383 -9.99 14.90 -21.30
CA PRO A 383 -9.43 14.17 -22.40
C PRO A 383 -8.03 13.70 -22.01
N THR A 384 -7.93 12.43 -21.65
CA THR A 384 -6.67 11.68 -21.68
C THR A 384 -6.29 11.61 -23.16
N GLY A 385 -5.61 12.65 -23.65
CA GLY A 385 -5.12 12.72 -25.01
C GLY A 385 -4.43 11.41 -25.40
N ARG A 386 -5.02 10.70 -26.37
CA ARG A 386 -4.45 9.60 -27.16
C ARG A 386 -3.77 8.41 -26.46
N HIS A 387 -3.81 8.27 -25.15
CA HIS A 387 -3.09 7.18 -24.49
C HIS A 387 -3.92 6.61 -23.34
N SER A 388 -4.63 5.51 -23.63
CA SER A 388 -5.40 4.68 -22.72
C SER A 388 -4.58 4.17 -21.53
N ASN A 389 -5.22 4.06 -20.37
CA ASN A 389 -4.69 3.40 -19.17
C ASN A 389 -4.04 2.06 -19.55
N PHE A 390 -2.76 1.87 -19.24
CA PHE A 390 -1.98 0.70 -19.67
C PHE A 390 -2.57 -0.63 -19.17
N ALA A 391 -3.22 -0.63 -17.99
CA ALA A 391 -3.92 -1.79 -17.44
C ALA A 391 -5.25 -2.08 -18.17
N LEU A 392 -6.09 -1.06 -18.40
CA LEU A 392 -7.35 -1.21 -19.17
C LEU A 392 -7.07 -1.59 -20.63
N GLN A 393 -6.01 -1.05 -21.22
CA GLN A 393 -5.60 -1.40 -22.58
C GLN A 393 -5.13 -2.86 -22.67
N LYS A 394 -4.42 -3.40 -21.66
CA LYS A 394 -4.09 -4.83 -21.59
C LYS A 394 -5.32 -5.73 -21.43
N VAL A 395 -6.34 -5.32 -20.65
CA VAL A 395 -7.63 -6.02 -20.59
C VAL A 395 -8.22 -6.11 -22.00
N ILE A 396 -8.27 -4.98 -22.70
CA ILE A 396 -8.87 -4.85 -24.03
C ILE A 396 -8.10 -5.70 -25.06
N GLU A 397 -6.77 -5.62 -25.09
CA GLU A 397 -5.92 -6.35 -26.03
C GLU A 397 -6.04 -7.88 -25.85
N HIS A 398 -6.17 -8.37 -24.62
CA HIS A 398 -6.31 -9.82 -24.38
C HIS A 398 -7.70 -10.36 -24.74
N TRP A 399 -8.77 -9.60 -24.44
CA TRP A 399 -10.15 -9.98 -24.79
C TRP A 399 -10.38 -10.03 -26.30
N VAL A 400 -9.70 -9.18 -27.08
CA VAL A 400 -9.82 -9.18 -28.54
C VAL A 400 -9.07 -10.37 -29.18
N LEU A 401 -8.01 -10.89 -28.55
CA LEU A 401 -7.13 -11.92 -29.15
C LEU A 401 -7.54 -13.38 -28.87
N ASN A 402 -8.28 -13.67 -27.80
CA ASN A 402 -8.49 -15.05 -27.33
C ASN A 402 -9.93 -15.59 -27.43
N PHE A 403 -10.85 -14.94 -28.16
CA PHE A 403 -12.12 -15.58 -28.51
C PHE A 403 -11.90 -16.67 -29.59
N PRO A 404 -12.11 -17.97 -29.28
CA PRO A 404 -11.96 -19.01 -30.28
C PRO A 404 -13.06 -18.89 -31.33
N THR A 405 -12.66 -18.69 -32.58
CA THR A 405 -13.55 -18.60 -33.76
C THR A 405 -14.18 -19.94 -34.18
N LYS A 406 -14.00 -21.03 -33.42
CA LYS A 406 -14.52 -22.37 -33.77
C LYS A 406 -15.16 -23.07 -32.58
N TRP A 407 -16.49 -23.12 -32.55
CA TRP A 407 -17.25 -24.01 -31.69
C TRP A 407 -17.42 -25.38 -32.36
N ARG A 408 -17.00 -26.48 -31.69
CA ARG A 408 -17.42 -27.86 -32.01
C ARG A 408 -18.82 -28.10 -31.44
N ARG A 409 -19.72 -28.65 -32.25
CA ARG A 409 -21.11 -29.00 -31.88
C ARG A 409 -21.15 -30.19 -30.91
N VAL A 410 -21.96 -30.08 -29.87
CA VAL A 410 -22.60 -31.22 -29.17
C VAL A 410 -24.07 -31.22 -29.58
N PRO A 411 -24.67 -32.35 -30.01
CA PRO A 411 -26.02 -32.36 -30.55
C PRO A 411 -27.05 -32.43 -29.41
N SER A 412 -27.94 -31.44 -29.32
CA SER A 412 -29.25 -31.61 -28.71
C SER A 412 -30.32 -30.88 -29.52
N SER A 413 -31.52 -31.44 -29.46
CA SER A 413 -32.59 -31.43 -30.46
C SER A 413 -33.32 -30.10 -30.67
N LYS A 414 -33.50 -29.77 -31.96
CA LYS A 414 -34.52 -28.92 -32.62
C LYS A 414 -34.69 -27.46 -32.16
N GLU A 415 -34.05 -26.59 -32.96
CA GLU A 415 -34.47 -25.26 -33.48
C GLU A 415 -34.95 -24.19 -32.48
N SER A 416 -34.35 -23.01 -32.32
CA SER A 416 -33.56 -22.18 -33.24
C SER A 416 -32.66 -21.23 -32.41
N CYS A 417 -31.34 -21.41 -32.51
CA CYS A 417 -30.34 -20.47 -32.02
C CYS A 417 -30.19 -19.34 -33.05
N ARG A 418 -30.73 -18.14 -32.77
CA ARG A 418 -30.41 -16.91 -33.51
C ARG A 418 -29.48 -16.04 -32.66
N ARG A 419 -28.25 -15.91 -33.15
CA ARG A 419 -27.10 -15.10 -32.74
C ARG A 419 -27.43 -13.92 -31.81
N GLN A 420 -26.85 -13.94 -30.61
CA GLN A 420 -26.84 -12.82 -29.64
C GLN A 420 -25.43 -12.19 -29.58
N PRO A 421 -25.29 -10.85 -29.60
CA PRO A 421 -23.98 -10.20 -29.55
C PRO A 421 -23.61 -9.76 -28.11
N LEU A 422 -22.41 -10.13 -27.61
CA LEU A 422 -21.85 -9.78 -26.28
C LEU A 422 -20.98 -8.50 -26.31
N LEU A 423 -21.20 -7.57 -25.36
CA LEU A 423 -20.45 -6.31 -25.18
C LEU A 423 -19.71 -6.29 -23.81
N LEU A 424 -18.55 -5.62 -23.72
CA LEU A 424 -17.77 -5.46 -22.48
C LEU A 424 -18.08 -4.09 -21.84
N VAL A 425 -18.40 -4.02 -20.55
CA VAL A 425 -18.72 -2.76 -19.86
C VAL A 425 -17.91 -2.59 -18.59
N VAL A 426 -17.17 -1.47 -18.51
CA VAL A 426 -16.51 -1.03 -17.28
C VAL A 426 -17.45 -0.05 -16.57
N LYS A 427 -18.32 -0.56 -15.70
CA LYS A 427 -19.19 0.25 -14.84
C LYS A 427 -18.34 0.89 -13.74
N SER A 428 -18.04 2.18 -13.84
CA SER A 428 -17.09 2.83 -12.93
C SER A 428 -17.74 3.68 -11.84
N PHE A 429 -17.20 3.58 -10.61
CA PHE A 429 -17.08 4.54 -9.49
C PHE A 429 -18.30 5.09 -8.71
N PHE A 430 -18.43 4.62 -7.46
CA PHE A 430 -19.10 5.34 -6.38
C PHE A 430 -18.08 5.84 -5.35
N GLU A 431 -18.21 7.11 -4.97
CA GLU A 431 -17.72 7.67 -3.71
C GLU A 431 -19.00 7.83 -2.88
N ILE A 432 -19.32 6.86 -2.02
CA ILE A 432 -20.53 6.91 -1.19
C ILE A 432 -20.17 7.66 0.10
N PRO A 433 -20.70 8.87 0.36
CA PRO A 433 -20.57 9.47 1.68
C PRO A 433 -21.23 8.53 2.69
N ILE A 434 -20.56 8.32 3.83
CA ILE A 434 -20.87 7.35 4.91
C ILE A 434 -22.33 7.42 5.43
N ASN A 435 -23.14 8.40 4.99
CA ASN A 435 -24.51 8.64 5.43
C ASN A 435 -25.62 8.46 4.36
N SER A 436 -25.38 7.88 3.18
CA SER A 436 -26.47 7.60 2.22
C SER A 436 -26.31 6.28 1.47
N TRP A 437 -27.31 5.41 1.59
CA TRP A 437 -27.29 4.00 1.18
C TRP A 437 -27.94 3.80 -0.20
N ALA A 438 -27.19 3.26 -1.18
CA ALA A 438 -27.73 2.50 -2.33
C ALA A 438 -26.58 1.90 -3.17
N CYS A 439 -26.68 0.61 -3.51
CA CYS A 439 -25.80 -0.08 -4.46
C CYS A 439 -26.67 -0.59 -5.63
N VAL A 440 -26.31 -0.30 -6.88
CA VAL A 440 -27.21 -0.45 -8.05
C VAL A 440 -26.52 -1.13 -9.24
N SER A 441 -27.14 -2.16 -9.82
CA SER A 441 -26.84 -2.71 -11.16
C SER A 441 -28.14 -3.20 -11.85
N PHE A 442 -28.10 -3.74 -13.08
CA PHE A 442 -29.29 -4.03 -13.92
C PHE A 442 -29.23 -5.34 -14.70
N THR A 443 -30.42 -5.92 -14.92
CA THR A 443 -30.73 -6.91 -15.97
C THR A 443 -31.75 -6.31 -16.94
N VAL A 444 -31.50 -6.36 -18.26
CA VAL A 444 -32.46 -5.91 -19.28
C VAL A 444 -33.26 -7.11 -19.80
N ARG A 445 -34.59 -7.06 -19.65
CA ARG A 445 -35.54 -8.02 -20.23
C ARG A 445 -36.33 -7.31 -21.35
N LEU A 446 -36.14 -7.72 -22.61
CA LEU A 446 -36.90 -7.14 -23.73
C LEU A 446 -38.09 -8.04 -24.11
N LYS A 447 -39.28 -7.40 -24.13
CA LYS A 447 -40.57 -7.98 -24.55
C LYS A 447 -40.59 -8.21 -26.06
N LEU A 448 -41.01 -9.41 -26.47
CA LEU A 448 -41.31 -9.81 -27.84
C LEU A 448 -42.45 -8.98 -28.45
N GLN A 449 -42.29 -8.51 -29.68
CA GLN A 449 -43.41 -8.14 -30.57
C GLN A 449 -43.42 -9.03 -31.82
N LYS A 450 -44.56 -9.68 -32.04
CA LYS A 450 -44.88 -10.55 -33.18
C LYS A 450 -44.82 -9.78 -34.51
N TRP A 451 -44.25 -10.37 -35.56
CA TRP A 451 -44.48 -9.98 -36.96
C TRP A 451 -44.95 -11.17 -37.81
N LYS A 452 -45.90 -10.88 -38.69
CA LYS A 452 -46.70 -11.81 -39.51
C LYS A 452 -45.88 -12.57 -40.55
N ALA A 453 -46.33 -13.79 -40.84
CA ALA A 453 -45.85 -14.66 -41.90
C ALA A 453 -46.20 -14.13 -43.31
N GLN A 454 -45.27 -14.28 -44.25
CA GLN A 454 -45.54 -14.36 -45.69
C GLN A 454 -44.56 -15.37 -46.32
N ASP A 455 -45.17 -16.46 -46.77
CA ASP A 455 -44.85 -17.41 -47.85
C ASP A 455 -43.40 -17.66 -48.27
N PHE A 456 -42.93 -18.89 -48.03
CA PHE A 456 -42.27 -19.68 -49.07
C PHE A 456 -42.67 -21.16 -48.89
N SER A 457 -43.37 -21.67 -49.89
CA SER A 457 -43.68 -23.08 -50.11
C SER A 457 -42.40 -23.85 -50.44
N LEU A 458 -42.27 -25.07 -49.92
CA LEU A 458 -41.59 -26.16 -50.62
C LEU A 458 -41.95 -27.52 -50.00
N HIS A 459 -42.25 -28.44 -50.89
CA HIS A 459 -42.82 -29.76 -50.71
C HIS A 459 -42.10 -30.66 -49.70
N ALA A 460 -42.88 -31.35 -48.88
CA ALA A 460 -42.48 -32.57 -48.18
C ALA A 460 -42.79 -33.81 -49.04
N PRO A 461 -41.94 -34.85 -49.03
CA PRO A 461 -42.38 -36.21 -49.27
C PRO A 461 -42.76 -36.90 -47.95
N THR A 462 -43.89 -37.58 -48.05
CA THR A 462 -44.58 -38.48 -47.13
C THR A 462 -43.73 -39.68 -46.70
N LEU A 463 -43.95 -40.15 -45.46
CA LEU A 463 -43.96 -41.55 -44.95
C LEU A 463 -44.00 -41.45 -43.41
N ALA A 464 -45.15 -41.48 -42.73
CA ALA A 464 -46.04 -42.61 -42.40
C ALA A 464 -45.49 -43.61 -41.37
N ASN A 465 -46.25 -43.72 -40.25
CA ASN A 465 -46.33 -44.81 -39.25
C ASN A 465 -45.17 -44.85 -38.22
N GLN A 466 -45.38 -44.98 -36.90
CA GLN A 466 -46.37 -45.75 -36.13
C GLN A 466 -46.69 -45.16 -34.73
N CYS A 467 -47.96 -45.32 -34.31
CA CYS A 467 -48.62 -45.07 -33.01
C CYS A 467 -48.86 -43.61 -32.57
#